data_AF-A0A1Y1KFB4-F1
#
_entry.id   AF-A0A1Y1KFB4-F1
#
_cell.length_a   1.000
_cell.length_b   1.000
_cell.length_c   1.000
_cell.angle_alpha   90.00
_cell.angle_beta   90.00
_cell.angle_gamma   90.00
#
_symmetry.space_group_name_H-M   'P 1'
#
loop_
_entity.id
_entity.type
_entity.pdbx_description
1 polymer ?
#
loop_
_entity_poly.entity_id
_entity_poly.type
_entity_poly.pdbx_seq_one_letter_code
_entity_poly.pdbx_strand_id
1 'polypeptide(L)'
;AVAFLCNRIKRSCTASLSSTVCYCAFLNVILHSVVVVCLCNVQYFENLFLLFRFSEMADIITESSTVTTVSETTEVRCQEKTRGGLCYEVILSEPEVKATPPKRPNSPNNNKNVSIQDIEDKLRAAEERRQQLELNKVAALSAQIMKIEEASRKKDEQTNNFISVTRDALEQKMETHIGKREAYIHELKSKMKDHIDTVEKTRLSLEQQCDEVRSALEEKMNSASHQRDENIKKMLERLKAHNERQEEIKENIEVTEEVLKTERSKRLETKLTAAELNREKEIQRKLEVIKKNVRMHVNTFLVYMICVVENVQ
;
A
#
# COMPACT_ATOMS: atom_id res chain seq x y z
N ALA A 1 40.87 -33.46 -20.77
CA ALA A 1 40.55 -34.21 -19.53
C ALA A 1 39.44 -33.53 -18.70
N VAL A 2 39.59 -32.25 -18.33
CA VAL A 2 38.63 -31.51 -17.47
C VAL A 2 37.22 -31.39 -18.06
N ALA A 3 37.10 -31.15 -19.38
CA ALA A 3 35.81 -31.08 -20.05
C ALA A 3 35.04 -32.43 -20.11
N PHE A 4 35.77 -33.56 -20.06
CA PHE A 4 35.17 -34.90 -20.09
C PHE A 4 34.62 -35.30 -18.71
N LEU A 5 35.26 -34.82 -17.64
CA LEU A 5 34.83 -35.05 -16.26
C LEU A 5 33.57 -34.24 -15.92
N CYS A 6 33.48 -32.98 -16.36
CA CYS A 6 32.30 -32.13 -16.16
C CYS A 6 31.04 -32.72 -16.80
N ASN A 7 31.14 -33.33 -17.98
CA ASN A 7 29.99 -33.93 -18.67
C ASN A 7 29.52 -35.25 -18.03
N ARG A 8 30.40 -35.97 -17.32
CA ARG A 8 30.02 -37.21 -16.62
C ARG A 8 29.32 -36.92 -15.29
N ILE A 9 29.70 -35.84 -14.60
CA ILE A 9 29.04 -35.39 -13.37
C ILE A 9 27.63 -34.85 -13.65
N LYS A 10 27.45 -34.13 -14.78
CA LYS A 10 26.14 -33.57 -15.18
C LYS A 10 25.10 -34.65 -15.49
N ARG A 11 25.52 -35.87 -15.86
CA ARG A 11 24.64 -37.03 -16.11
C ARG A 11 24.28 -37.84 -14.85
N SER A 12 25.06 -37.74 -13.77
CA SER A 12 24.77 -38.47 -12.52
C SER A 12 23.80 -37.73 -11.58
N CYS A 13 23.60 -36.42 -11.76
CA CYS A 13 22.74 -35.61 -10.87
C CYS A 13 21.24 -35.64 -11.21
N THR A 14 20.79 -36.36 -12.24
CA THR A 14 19.35 -36.49 -12.56
C THR A 14 18.67 -37.69 -11.90
N ALA A 15 19.38 -38.44 -11.04
CA ALA A 15 18.79 -39.53 -10.27
C ALA A 15 18.72 -39.13 -8.78
N SER A 16 17.50 -39.13 -8.25
CA SER A 16 17.12 -38.94 -6.85
C SER A 16 18.15 -39.45 -5.85
N LEU A 17 18.61 -38.62 -4.92
CA LEU A 17 19.04 -39.01 -3.56
C LEU A 17 19.45 -37.77 -2.73
N SER A 18 19.26 -37.91 -1.41
CA SER A 18 19.17 -36.84 -0.43
C SER A 18 20.44 -36.00 -0.23
N SER A 19 20.20 -34.75 0.16
CA SER A 19 21.10 -33.59 0.10
C SER A 19 22.34 -33.59 1.03
N THR A 20 22.60 -34.65 1.79
CA THR A 20 23.68 -34.62 2.82
C THR A 20 24.89 -35.49 2.49
N VAL A 21 24.77 -36.50 1.62
CA VAL A 21 25.91 -37.37 1.25
C VAL A 21 26.73 -36.78 0.10
N CYS A 22 26.14 -35.90 -0.71
CA CYS A 22 26.79 -35.35 -1.92
C CYS A 22 27.86 -34.27 -1.60
N TYR A 23 27.69 -33.49 -0.53
CA TYR A 23 28.63 -32.45 -0.14
C TYR A 23 29.97 -33.01 0.41
N CYS A 24 29.93 -34.16 1.09
CA CYS A 24 31.13 -34.80 1.65
C CYS A 24 32.02 -35.43 0.57
N ALA A 25 31.44 -35.95 -0.51
CA ALA A 25 32.20 -36.47 -1.65
C ALA A 25 32.84 -35.33 -2.49
N PHE A 26 32.14 -34.20 -2.61
CA PHE A 26 32.63 -33.03 -3.36
C PHE A 26 33.85 -32.37 -2.68
N LEU A 27 33.84 -32.30 -1.34
CA LEU A 27 34.95 -31.71 -0.58
C LEU A 27 36.20 -32.60 -0.58
N ASN A 28 36.06 -33.94 -0.54
CA ASN A 28 37.20 -34.86 -0.59
C ASN A 28 37.93 -34.86 -1.94
N VAL A 29 37.21 -34.71 -3.06
CA VAL A 29 37.83 -34.64 -4.40
C VAL A 29 38.61 -33.33 -4.60
N ILE A 30 38.09 -32.21 -4.05
CA ILE A 30 38.79 -30.92 -4.11
C ILE A 30 40.03 -30.95 -3.21
N LEU A 31 39.94 -31.53 -2.01
CA LEU A 31 41.08 -31.62 -1.08
C LEU A 31 42.21 -32.50 -1.63
N HIS A 32 41.90 -33.63 -2.28
CA HIS A 32 42.91 -34.48 -2.93
C HIS A 32 43.56 -33.80 -4.15
N SER A 33 42.81 -33.00 -4.92
CA SER A 33 43.36 -32.30 -6.08
C SER A 33 44.33 -31.16 -5.71
N VAL A 34 44.09 -30.48 -4.59
CA VAL A 34 44.94 -29.37 -4.12
C VAL A 34 46.23 -29.91 -3.48
N VAL A 35 46.17 -31.05 -2.79
CA VAL A 35 47.35 -31.68 -2.16
C VAL A 35 48.33 -32.24 -3.21
N VAL A 36 47.84 -32.81 -4.32
CA VAL A 36 48.70 -33.33 -5.41
C VAL A 36 49.38 -32.20 -6.20
N VAL A 37 48.71 -31.06 -6.39
CA VAL A 37 49.31 -29.88 -7.06
C VAL A 37 50.33 -29.17 -6.18
N CYS A 38 50.17 -29.25 -4.84
CA CYS A 38 51.11 -28.66 -3.89
C CYS A 38 52.38 -29.51 -3.70
N LEU A 39 52.27 -30.85 -3.76
CA LEU A 39 53.42 -31.75 -3.61
C LEU A 39 54.27 -31.94 -4.88
N CYS A 40 53.75 -31.59 -6.07
CA CYS A 40 54.53 -31.63 -7.32
C CYS A 40 55.37 -30.37 -7.60
N ASN A 41 55.24 -29.30 -6.81
CA ASN A 41 56.00 -28.05 -7.02
C ASN A 41 57.22 -27.87 -6.08
N VAL A 42 57.49 -28.82 -5.18
CA VAL A 42 58.62 -28.74 -4.22
C VAL A 42 59.85 -29.55 -4.68
N GLN A 43 59.76 -30.31 -5.79
CA GLN A 43 60.86 -31.17 -6.27
C GLN A 43 61.64 -30.62 -7.49
N TYR A 44 61.40 -29.38 -7.92
CA TYR A 44 61.96 -28.84 -9.18
C TYR A 44 62.73 -27.52 -9.05
N PHE A 45 63.29 -27.21 -7.87
CA PHE A 45 64.03 -25.97 -7.64
C PHE A 45 65.37 -26.15 -6.90
N GLU A 46 66.09 -27.26 -7.15
CA GLU A 46 67.41 -27.52 -6.55
C GLU A 46 68.45 -28.08 -7.55
N ASN A 47 68.37 -27.76 -8.85
CA ASN A 47 69.33 -28.31 -9.82
C ASN A 47 69.68 -27.40 -11.02
N LEU A 48 69.73 -26.07 -10.84
CA LEU A 48 70.17 -25.20 -11.95
C LEU A 48 70.89 -23.92 -11.53
N PHE A 49 71.82 -24.02 -10.57
CA PHE A 49 72.73 -22.90 -10.25
C PHE A 49 74.19 -23.31 -9.98
N LEU A 50 74.55 -24.58 -10.15
CA LEU A 50 75.87 -25.11 -9.80
C LEU A 50 76.67 -25.66 -10.99
N LEU A 51 76.50 -25.09 -12.18
CA LEU A 51 77.24 -25.58 -13.35
C LEU A 51 77.43 -24.53 -14.46
N PHE A 52 77.88 -23.31 -14.14
CA PHE A 52 78.40 -22.43 -15.20
C PHE A 52 79.32 -21.27 -14.79
N ARG A 53 80.26 -21.43 -13.84
CA ARG A 53 81.46 -20.55 -13.74
C ARG A 53 82.58 -21.20 -12.93
N PHE A 54 83.21 -22.22 -13.49
CA PHE A 54 84.57 -22.63 -13.11
C PHE A 54 85.21 -23.36 -14.31
N SER A 55 85.83 -22.60 -15.20
CA SER A 55 86.87 -23.06 -16.14
C SER A 55 87.26 -21.91 -17.06
N GLU A 56 88.11 -21.00 -16.59
CA GLU A 56 89.12 -20.29 -17.40
C GLU A 56 89.85 -19.30 -16.50
N MET A 57 91.04 -19.70 -16.04
CA MET A 57 92.31 -19.00 -16.29
C MET A 57 93.37 -19.71 -15.45
N ALA A 58 94.01 -20.67 -16.11
CA ALA A 58 95.26 -21.27 -15.68
C ALA A 58 96.43 -20.34 -16.04
N ASP A 59 97.41 -20.34 -15.13
CA ASP A 59 98.85 -20.21 -15.32
C ASP A 59 99.43 -18.95 -15.99
N ILE A 60 100.41 -18.33 -15.30
CA ILE A 60 101.82 -18.20 -15.68
C ILE A 60 102.46 -17.23 -14.68
N ILE A 61 103.16 -17.76 -13.66
CA ILE A 61 104.30 -17.07 -13.03
C ILE A 61 105.35 -18.14 -12.74
N THR A 62 106.21 -18.37 -13.73
CA THR A 62 107.47 -19.08 -13.57
C THR A 62 108.45 -18.41 -14.51
N GLU A 63 109.35 -17.58 -13.96
CA GLU A 63 110.59 -17.29 -14.65
C GLU A 63 111.74 -17.25 -13.65
N SER A 64 112.55 -18.30 -13.79
CA SER A 64 113.89 -18.48 -13.27
C SER A 64 114.78 -17.31 -13.67
N SER A 65 115.66 -16.88 -12.76
CA SER A 65 116.86 -16.19 -13.20
C SER A 65 118.07 -16.75 -12.47
N THR A 66 118.88 -17.43 -13.28
CA THR A 66 120.13 -18.09 -12.99
C THR A 66 121.27 -17.10 -12.83
N VAL A 67 122.09 -17.34 -11.82
CA VAL A 67 123.42 -16.74 -11.62
C VAL A 67 124.34 -17.17 -12.77
N THR A 68 125.00 -16.21 -13.42
CA THR A 68 126.27 -16.43 -14.14
C THR A 68 127.10 -15.16 -14.04
N THR A 69 128.36 -15.37 -13.67
CA THR A 69 129.40 -14.42 -13.26
C THR A 69 130.30 -14.00 -14.43
N VAL A 70 131.04 -12.89 -14.21
CA VAL A 70 132.29 -12.44 -14.89
C VAL A 70 132.06 -11.55 -16.13
N SER A 71 132.66 -10.36 -16.34
CA SER A 71 133.86 -9.68 -15.78
C SER A 71 133.74 -8.15 -15.83
N GLU A 72 134.06 -7.53 -14.68
CA GLU A 72 134.96 -6.37 -14.45
C GLU A 72 134.99 -5.16 -15.40
N THR A 73 134.45 -4.03 -14.92
CA THR A 73 135.26 -2.93 -14.30
C THR A 73 134.43 -2.25 -13.20
N THR A 74 134.48 -2.75 -11.97
CA THR A 74 133.68 -2.27 -10.84
C THR A 74 134.42 -1.19 -10.06
N GLU A 75 133.84 0.02 -9.93
CA GLU A 75 134.36 1.11 -9.08
C GLU A 75 133.46 1.29 -7.85
N VAL A 76 134.04 1.31 -6.66
CA VAL A 76 133.33 1.58 -5.40
C VAL A 76 133.58 3.03 -4.99
N ARG A 77 132.51 3.81 -4.85
CA ARG A 77 132.55 5.23 -4.43
C ARG A 77 131.70 5.47 -3.18
N CYS A 78 131.94 6.64 -2.55
CA CYS A 78 131.11 7.18 -1.46
C CYS A 78 130.98 6.25 -0.24
N GLN A 79 132.10 5.72 0.25
CA GLN A 79 132.11 4.85 1.43
C GLN A 79 131.98 5.68 2.72
N GLU A 80 130.85 5.56 3.42
CA GLU A 80 130.63 6.14 4.76
C GLU A 80 130.63 5.04 5.83
N LYS A 81 131.55 5.17 6.80
CA LYS A 81 131.65 4.28 7.97
C LYS A 81 131.01 4.95 9.18
N THR A 82 129.97 4.31 9.72
CA THR A 82 129.44 4.65 11.03
C THR A 82 129.58 3.45 11.98
N ARG A 83 129.45 3.68 13.29
CA ARG A 83 129.56 2.62 14.31
C ARG A 83 128.58 1.45 14.09
N GLY A 84 127.48 1.69 13.38
CA GLY A 84 126.44 0.69 13.06
C GLY A 84 126.62 -0.04 11.73
N GLY A 85 127.61 0.31 10.91
CA GLY A 85 127.85 -0.37 9.65
C GLY A 85 128.47 0.52 8.57
N LEU A 86 128.69 -0.10 7.42
CA LEU A 86 129.30 0.49 6.24
C LEU A 86 128.26 0.68 5.14
N CYS A 87 128.12 1.90 4.63
CA CYS A 87 127.43 2.18 3.38
C CYS A 87 128.49 2.46 2.30
N TYR A 88 128.33 1.88 1.12
CA TYR A 88 129.11 2.23 -0.07
C TYR A 88 128.26 2.00 -1.31
N GLU A 89 128.51 2.80 -2.34
CA GLU A 89 127.86 2.67 -3.63
C GLU A 89 128.78 1.86 -4.57
N VAL A 90 128.24 0.77 -5.12
CA VAL A 90 128.97 -0.09 -6.07
C VAL A 90 128.47 0.21 -7.47
N ILE A 91 129.33 0.84 -8.28
CA ILE A 91 129.05 1.10 -9.68
C ILE A 91 129.67 -0.04 -10.49
N LEU A 92 128.82 -0.90 -11.04
CA LEU A 92 129.23 -2.07 -11.84
C LEU A 92 129.62 -1.68 -13.29
N SER A 93 129.20 -0.51 -13.76
CA SER A 93 129.57 0.10 -15.05
C SER A 93 129.22 1.59 -15.06
N GLU A 94 130.01 2.43 -15.74
CA GLU A 94 129.65 3.83 -15.95
C GLU A 94 128.42 3.94 -16.88
N PRO A 95 127.42 4.80 -16.57
CA PRO A 95 126.28 5.00 -17.45
C PRO A 95 126.76 5.59 -18.79
N GLU A 96 126.28 5.05 -19.92
CA GLU A 96 126.57 5.58 -21.26
C GLU A 96 126.30 7.09 -21.29
N VAL A 97 127.33 7.89 -21.60
CA VAL A 97 127.40 9.38 -21.47
C VAL A 97 126.37 10.15 -22.33
N LYS A 98 125.40 9.46 -22.97
CA LYS A 98 124.34 10.04 -23.79
C LYS A 98 122.91 9.60 -23.44
N ALA A 99 122.67 8.97 -22.29
CA ALA A 99 121.30 8.70 -21.83
C ALA A 99 120.82 9.80 -20.85
N THR A 100 119.99 10.72 -21.33
CA THR A 100 119.17 11.58 -20.47
C THR A 100 118.34 10.71 -19.52
N PRO A 101 118.20 11.07 -18.22
CA PRO A 101 117.36 10.32 -17.29
C PRO A 101 115.97 10.12 -17.87
N PRO A 102 115.37 8.92 -17.80
CA PRO A 102 114.00 8.72 -18.27
C PRO A 102 113.09 9.71 -17.54
N LYS A 103 112.44 10.60 -18.30
CA LYS A 103 111.41 11.49 -17.76
C LYS A 103 110.35 10.58 -17.13
N ARG A 104 110.17 10.68 -15.81
CA ARG A 104 109.08 10.00 -15.12
C ARG A 104 107.78 10.31 -15.87
N PRO A 105 106.90 9.32 -16.13
CA PRO A 105 105.58 9.62 -16.67
C PRO A 105 104.95 10.70 -15.79
N ASN A 106 104.34 11.72 -16.39
CA ASN A 106 103.71 12.81 -15.65
C ASN A 106 102.79 12.22 -14.58
N SER A 107 103.26 12.21 -13.34
CA SER A 107 102.42 11.93 -12.18
C SER A 107 101.30 12.97 -12.18
N PRO A 108 100.09 12.62 -11.68
CA PRO A 108 99.01 13.58 -11.54
C PRO A 108 99.55 14.87 -10.94
N ASN A 109 99.30 15.99 -11.62
CA ASN A 109 99.89 17.30 -11.32
C ASN A 109 99.82 17.59 -9.82
N ASN A 110 100.96 17.47 -9.13
CA ASN A 110 101.08 17.62 -7.68
C ASN A 110 100.97 19.09 -7.22
N ASN A 111 100.72 20.02 -8.16
CA ASN A 111 100.66 21.47 -7.94
C ASN A 111 99.23 22.04 -8.14
N LYS A 112 98.21 21.32 -7.66
CA LYS A 112 96.98 21.97 -7.24
C LYS A 112 96.92 21.87 -5.73
N ASN A 113 97.27 22.94 -5.04
CA ASN A 113 96.93 23.11 -3.62
C ASN A 113 95.41 23.12 -3.56
N VAL A 114 94.81 21.95 -3.34
CA VAL A 114 93.35 21.83 -3.18
C VAL A 114 93.03 22.65 -1.93
N SER A 115 92.27 23.74 -2.10
CA SER A 115 91.89 24.59 -0.99
C SER A 115 91.07 23.76 0.00
N ILE A 116 91.18 24.05 1.30
CA ILE A 116 90.38 23.38 2.34
C ILE A 116 88.88 23.44 1.97
N GLN A 117 88.45 24.56 1.38
CA GLN A 117 87.11 24.77 0.85
C GLN A 117 86.73 23.73 -0.24
N ASP A 118 87.61 23.44 -1.19
CA ASP A 118 87.35 22.48 -2.28
C ASP A 118 87.26 21.03 -1.77
N ILE A 119 87.92 20.73 -0.65
CA ILE A 119 87.84 19.41 0.01
C ILE A 119 86.50 19.28 0.73
N GLU A 120 86.12 20.30 1.50
CA GLU A 120 84.84 20.36 2.21
C GLU A 120 83.65 20.30 1.25
N ASP A 121 83.70 21.01 0.13
CA ASP A 121 82.63 21.01 -0.88
C ASP A 121 82.49 19.63 -1.55
N LYS A 122 83.59 18.91 -1.77
CA LYS A 122 83.54 17.52 -2.29
C LYS A 122 82.95 16.55 -1.27
N LEU A 123 83.29 16.70 0.02
CA LEU A 123 82.71 15.89 1.09
C LEU A 123 81.22 16.19 1.27
N ARG A 124 80.82 17.46 1.24
CA ARG A 124 79.43 17.91 1.27
C ARG A 124 78.63 17.37 0.07
N ALA A 125 79.18 17.46 -1.14
CA ALA A 125 78.52 16.90 -2.32
C ALA A 125 78.37 15.37 -2.27
N ALA A 126 79.30 14.66 -1.61
CA ALA A 126 79.16 13.22 -1.37
C ALA A 126 78.10 12.90 -0.31
N GLU A 127 78.03 13.70 0.76
CA GLU A 127 77.01 13.65 1.81
C GLU A 127 75.60 13.90 1.22
N GLU A 128 75.43 14.96 0.44
CA GLU A 128 74.17 15.29 -0.24
C GLU A 128 73.71 14.19 -1.20
N ARG A 129 74.63 13.57 -1.96
CA ARG A 129 74.27 12.40 -2.79
C ARG A 129 73.80 11.22 -1.95
N ARG A 130 74.42 10.96 -0.79
CA ARG A 130 73.97 9.90 0.11
C ARG A 130 72.57 10.19 0.65
N GLN A 131 72.35 11.41 1.14
CA GLN A 131 71.04 11.86 1.64
C GLN A 131 69.97 11.81 0.54
N GLN A 132 70.28 12.22 -0.69
CA GLN A 132 69.35 12.14 -1.81
C GLN A 132 68.95 10.70 -2.14
N LEU A 133 69.90 9.75 -2.09
CA LEU A 133 69.58 8.33 -2.27
C LEU A 133 68.70 7.79 -1.14
N GLU A 134 68.94 8.21 0.11
CA GLU A 134 68.10 7.85 1.26
C GLU A 134 66.69 8.44 1.12
N LEU A 135 66.56 9.72 0.77
CA LEU A 135 65.27 10.37 0.52
C LEU A 135 64.49 9.67 -0.61
N ASN A 136 65.16 9.33 -1.71
CA ASN A 136 64.52 8.61 -2.81
C ASN A 136 64.04 7.21 -2.38
N LYS A 137 64.79 6.50 -1.54
CA LYS A 137 64.37 5.22 -0.95
C LYS A 137 63.15 5.40 -0.05
N VAL A 138 63.15 6.41 0.82
CA VAL A 138 62.02 6.71 1.71
C VAL A 138 60.78 7.09 0.89
N ALA A 139 60.92 7.91 -0.14
CA ALA A 139 59.83 8.28 -1.03
C ALA A 139 59.24 7.06 -1.77
N ALA A 140 60.10 6.16 -2.27
CA ALA A 140 59.65 4.92 -2.91
C ALA A 140 58.91 3.99 -1.94
N LEU A 141 59.41 3.84 -0.71
CA LEU A 141 58.75 3.06 0.34
C LEU A 141 57.40 3.67 0.73
N SER A 142 57.33 4.99 0.91
CA SER A 142 56.09 5.72 1.21
C SER A 142 55.05 5.52 0.10
N ALA A 143 55.46 5.63 -1.17
CA ALA A 143 54.57 5.37 -2.31
C ALA A 143 54.04 3.93 -2.35
N GLN A 144 54.86 2.94 -1.97
CA GLN A 144 54.42 1.54 -1.86
C GLN A 144 53.40 1.34 -0.73
N ILE A 145 53.63 1.95 0.44
CA ILE A 145 52.68 1.92 1.56
C ILE A 145 51.35 2.54 1.15
N MET A 146 51.36 3.73 0.53
CA MET A 146 50.14 4.37 0.03
C MET A 146 49.37 3.48 -0.96
N LYS A 147 50.07 2.75 -1.82
CA LYS A 147 49.44 1.81 -2.77
C LYS A 147 48.81 0.61 -2.07
N ILE A 148 49.45 0.08 -1.02
CA ILE A 148 48.91 -1.02 -0.21
C ILE A 148 47.67 -0.55 0.55
N GLU A 149 47.73 0.62 1.18
CA GLU A 149 46.58 1.21 1.88
C GLU A 149 45.40 1.46 0.94
N GLU A 150 45.65 2.00 -0.26
CA GLU A 150 44.60 2.23 -1.26
C GLU A 150 43.98 0.92 -1.75
N ALA A 151 44.79 -0.13 -1.95
CA ALA A 151 44.28 -1.45 -2.28
C ALA A 151 43.43 -2.04 -1.14
N SER A 152 43.83 -1.84 0.11
CA SER A 152 43.05 -2.26 1.28
C SER A 152 41.72 -1.52 1.36
N ARG A 153 41.74 -0.18 1.23
CA ARG A 153 40.52 0.65 1.21
C ARG A 153 39.54 0.19 0.14
N LYS A 154 39.99 -0.06 -1.09
CA LYS A 154 39.14 -0.55 -2.18
C LYS A 154 38.52 -1.92 -1.90
N LYS A 155 39.29 -2.83 -1.28
CA LYS A 155 38.78 -4.14 -0.88
C LYS A 155 37.67 -4.00 0.16
N ASP A 156 37.88 -3.15 1.16
CA ASP A 156 36.90 -2.92 2.23
C ASP A 156 35.64 -2.24 1.67
N GLU A 157 35.79 -1.27 0.77
CA GLU A 157 34.69 -0.60 0.06
C GLU A 157 33.87 -1.58 -0.78
N GLN A 158 34.52 -2.46 -1.56
CA GLN A 158 33.82 -3.50 -2.32
C GLN A 158 33.07 -4.47 -1.41
N THR A 159 33.67 -4.84 -0.29
CA THR A 159 33.04 -5.73 0.70
C THR A 159 31.81 -5.07 1.32
N ASN A 160 31.91 -3.80 1.72
CA ASN A 160 30.80 -3.03 2.28
C ASN A 160 29.69 -2.80 1.25
N ASN A 161 30.04 -2.49 0.00
CA ASN A 161 29.07 -2.34 -1.07
C ASN A 161 28.33 -3.65 -1.36
N PHE A 162 29.05 -4.78 -1.38
CA PHE A 162 28.42 -6.09 -1.54
C PHE A 162 27.44 -6.41 -0.40
N ILE A 163 27.82 -6.13 0.85
CA ILE A 163 26.95 -6.32 2.02
C ILE A 163 25.71 -5.42 1.92
N SER A 164 25.87 -4.13 1.61
CA SER A 164 24.75 -3.20 1.49
C SER A 164 23.80 -3.62 0.38
N VAL A 165 24.31 -3.84 -0.84
CA VAL A 165 23.47 -4.22 -1.99
C VAL A 165 22.74 -5.53 -1.73
N THR A 166 23.39 -6.52 -1.10
CA THR A 166 22.76 -7.80 -0.78
C THR A 166 21.66 -7.64 0.27
N ARG A 167 21.91 -6.83 1.31
CA ARG A 167 20.92 -6.52 2.34
C ARG A 167 19.73 -5.78 1.75
N ASP A 168 19.97 -4.71 0.99
CA ASP A 168 18.92 -3.87 0.43
C ASP A 168 18.08 -4.65 -0.60
N ALA A 169 18.70 -5.56 -1.37
CA ALA A 169 17.99 -6.47 -2.27
C ALA A 169 17.12 -7.51 -1.52
N LEU A 170 17.57 -7.99 -0.36
CA LEU A 170 16.77 -8.88 0.49
C LEU A 170 15.58 -8.13 1.09
N GLU A 171 15.81 -6.93 1.62
CA GLU A 171 14.78 -6.07 2.19
C GLU A 171 13.72 -5.72 1.14
N GLN A 172 14.13 -5.33 -0.07
CA GLN A 172 13.20 -5.08 -1.18
C GLN A 172 12.36 -6.31 -1.55
N LYS A 173 12.95 -7.51 -1.53
CA LYS A 173 12.21 -8.76 -1.80
C LYS A 173 11.19 -9.06 -0.70
N MET A 174 11.56 -8.85 0.57
CA MET A 174 10.66 -9.02 1.70
C MET A 174 9.50 -8.04 1.63
N GLU A 175 9.79 -6.76 1.39
CA GLU A 175 8.78 -5.70 1.24
C GLU A 175 7.82 -6.01 0.09
N THR A 176 8.35 -6.42 -1.08
CA THR A 176 7.52 -6.82 -2.22
C THR A 176 6.64 -8.03 -1.88
N HIS A 177 7.16 -9.00 -1.13
CA HIS A 177 6.40 -10.19 -0.74
C HIS A 177 5.29 -9.85 0.26
N ILE A 178 5.58 -8.99 1.25
CA ILE A 178 4.60 -8.48 2.21
C ILE A 178 3.53 -7.69 1.48
N GLY A 179 3.89 -6.72 0.64
CA GLY A 179 2.95 -5.92 -0.14
C GLY A 179 2.04 -6.76 -1.04
N LYS A 180 2.57 -7.80 -1.70
CA LYS A 180 1.75 -8.75 -2.49
C LYS A 180 0.77 -9.53 -1.62
N ARG A 181 1.22 -10.01 -0.45
CA ARG A 181 0.38 -10.74 0.50
C ARG A 181 -0.74 -9.85 1.05
N GLU A 182 -0.42 -8.60 1.40
CA GLU A 182 -1.39 -7.63 1.90
C GLU A 182 -2.39 -7.22 0.83
N ALA A 183 -1.95 -6.97 -0.41
CA ALA A 183 -2.82 -6.69 -1.54
C ALA A 183 -3.80 -7.85 -1.79
N TYR A 184 -3.33 -9.10 -1.75
CA TYR A 184 -4.19 -10.29 -1.89
C TYR A 184 -5.23 -10.36 -0.76
N ILE A 185 -4.82 -10.19 0.49
CA ILE A 185 -5.74 -10.20 1.64
C ILE A 185 -6.76 -9.06 1.54
N HIS A 186 -6.32 -7.87 1.13
CA HIS A 186 -7.19 -6.72 0.93
C HIS A 186 -8.23 -6.99 -0.17
N GLU A 187 -7.82 -7.56 -1.29
CA GLU A 187 -8.72 -7.94 -2.38
C GLU A 187 -9.79 -8.94 -1.91
N LEU A 188 -9.40 -9.98 -1.15
CA LEU A 188 -10.37 -10.92 -0.57
C LEU A 188 -11.35 -10.24 0.40
N LYS A 189 -10.85 -9.37 1.27
CA LYS A 189 -11.69 -8.62 2.21
C LYS A 189 -12.67 -7.71 1.48
N SER A 190 -12.23 -7.03 0.42
CA SER A 190 -13.08 -6.17 -0.41
C SER A 190 -14.20 -7.00 -1.05
N LYS A 191 -13.86 -8.12 -1.71
CA LYS A 191 -14.86 -9.00 -2.33
C LYS A 191 -15.88 -9.53 -1.32
N MET A 192 -15.45 -9.88 -0.11
CA MET A 192 -16.35 -10.32 0.95
C MET A 192 -17.28 -9.18 1.40
N LYS A 193 -16.74 -7.97 1.57
CA LYS A 193 -17.52 -6.78 1.93
C LYS A 193 -18.57 -6.46 0.86
N ASP A 194 -18.18 -6.44 -0.41
CA ASP A 194 -19.10 -6.17 -1.53
C ASP A 194 -20.22 -7.21 -1.60
N HIS A 195 -19.92 -8.48 -1.30
CA HIS A 195 -20.92 -9.53 -1.24
C HIS A 195 -21.91 -9.30 -0.08
N ILE A 196 -21.42 -8.98 1.12
CA ILE A 196 -22.27 -8.65 2.27
C ILE A 196 -23.17 -7.46 1.96
N ASP A 197 -22.62 -6.39 1.38
CA ASP A 197 -23.39 -5.19 1.02
C ASP A 197 -24.47 -5.51 -0.03
N THR A 198 -24.17 -6.41 -0.99
CA THR A 198 -25.14 -6.88 -1.98
C THR A 198 -26.26 -7.71 -1.35
N VAL A 199 -25.92 -8.60 -0.41
CA VAL A 199 -26.90 -9.40 0.34
C VAL A 199 -27.81 -8.49 1.15
N GLU A 200 -27.26 -7.51 1.85
CA GLU A 200 -28.05 -6.56 2.66
C GLU A 200 -28.97 -5.69 1.78
N LYS A 201 -28.48 -5.21 0.65
CA LYS A 201 -29.31 -4.50 -0.33
C LYS A 201 -30.47 -5.38 -0.83
N THR A 202 -30.22 -6.66 -1.09
CA THR A 202 -31.26 -7.62 -1.50
C THR A 202 -32.27 -7.84 -0.38
N ARG A 203 -31.82 -7.99 0.86
CA ARG A 203 -32.68 -8.13 2.05
C ARG A 203 -33.62 -6.93 2.20
N LEU A 204 -33.07 -5.72 2.18
CA LEU A 204 -33.83 -4.47 2.29
C LEU A 204 -34.82 -4.31 1.13
N SER A 205 -34.40 -4.64 -0.10
CA SER A 205 -35.30 -4.59 -1.26
C SER A 205 -36.46 -5.56 -1.14
N LEU A 206 -36.25 -6.77 -0.61
CA LEU A 206 -37.31 -7.76 -0.40
C LEU A 206 -38.25 -7.34 0.74
N GLU A 207 -37.71 -6.77 1.81
CA GLU A 207 -38.49 -6.23 2.93
C GLU A 207 -39.42 -5.10 2.44
N GLN A 208 -38.88 -4.17 1.66
CA GLN A 208 -39.67 -3.10 1.05
C GLN A 208 -40.78 -3.64 0.13
N GLN A 209 -40.47 -4.61 -0.74
CA GLN A 209 -41.49 -5.23 -1.60
C GLN A 209 -42.60 -5.92 -0.79
N CYS A 210 -42.24 -6.61 0.29
CA CYS A 210 -43.20 -7.24 1.20
C CYS A 210 -44.12 -6.21 1.86
N ASP A 211 -43.58 -5.09 2.34
CA ASP A 211 -44.34 -4.04 2.99
C ASP A 211 -45.23 -3.27 1.99
N GLU A 212 -44.76 -3.04 0.76
CA GLU A 212 -45.55 -2.49 -0.34
C GLU A 212 -46.74 -3.40 -0.67
N VAL A 213 -46.52 -4.71 -0.81
CA VAL A 213 -47.58 -5.69 -1.05
C VAL A 213 -48.56 -5.75 0.13
N ARG A 214 -48.08 -5.72 1.37
CA ARG A 214 -48.93 -5.71 2.57
C ARG A 214 -49.82 -4.46 2.60
N SER A 215 -49.24 -3.28 2.38
CA SER A 215 -49.98 -2.01 2.39
C SER A 215 -51.03 -1.96 1.28
N ALA A 216 -50.67 -2.41 0.06
CA ALA A 216 -51.60 -2.48 -1.05
C ALA A 216 -52.77 -3.47 -0.80
N LEU A 217 -52.51 -4.58 -0.10
CA LEU A 217 -53.56 -5.52 0.31
C LEU A 217 -54.49 -4.88 1.34
N GLU A 218 -53.93 -4.22 2.35
CA GLU A 218 -54.68 -3.54 3.41
C GLU A 218 -55.59 -2.44 2.84
N GLU A 219 -55.08 -1.61 1.94
CA GLU A 219 -55.87 -0.59 1.25
C GLU A 219 -57.03 -1.20 0.45
N LYS A 220 -56.80 -2.32 -0.25
CA LYS A 220 -57.87 -3.02 -0.98
C LYS A 220 -58.91 -3.60 -0.04
N MET A 221 -58.50 -4.17 1.09
CA MET A 221 -59.43 -4.70 2.09
C MET A 221 -60.27 -3.59 2.71
N ASN A 222 -59.65 -2.46 3.07
CA ASN A 222 -60.32 -1.29 3.63
C ASN A 222 -61.29 -0.68 2.62
N SER A 223 -60.87 -0.52 1.36
CA SER A 223 -61.74 -0.02 0.28
C SER A 223 -62.93 -0.95 0.03
N ALA A 224 -62.71 -2.27 -0.02
CA ALA A 224 -63.78 -3.24 -0.17
C ALA A 224 -64.75 -3.24 1.03
N SER A 225 -64.23 -3.07 2.25
CA SER A 225 -65.08 -2.94 3.44
C SER A 225 -65.92 -1.67 3.39
N HIS A 226 -65.29 -0.53 3.12
CA HIS A 226 -65.97 0.76 3.01
C HIS A 226 -67.07 0.72 1.92
N GLN A 227 -66.79 0.08 0.79
CA GLN A 227 -67.78 -0.08 -0.27
C GLN A 227 -68.97 -0.96 0.15
N ARG A 228 -68.74 -2.02 0.94
CA ARG A 228 -69.83 -2.84 1.49
C ARG A 228 -70.68 -2.02 2.47
N ASP A 229 -70.04 -1.29 3.37
CA ASP A 229 -70.71 -0.48 4.39
C ASP A 229 -71.55 0.62 3.74
N GLU A 230 -70.99 1.32 2.74
CA GLU A 230 -71.71 2.34 1.98
C GLU A 230 -72.89 1.76 1.17
N ASN A 231 -72.74 0.56 0.59
CA ASN A 231 -73.84 -0.10 -0.11
C ASN A 231 -74.97 -0.51 0.85
N ILE A 232 -74.64 -1.06 2.02
CA ILE A 232 -75.60 -1.43 3.06
C ILE A 232 -76.30 -0.18 3.58
N LYS A 233 -75.55 0.89 3.87
CA LYS A 233 -76.08 2.18 4.30
C LYS A 233 -77.09 2.74 3.30
N LYS A 234 -76.77 2.76 2.01
CA LYS A 234 -77.70 3.20 0.95
C LYS A 234 -78.97 2.35 0.88
N MET A 235 -78.87 1.04 1.12
CA MET A 235 -80.04 0.15 1.17
C MET A 235 -80.93 0.46 2.38
N LEU A 236 -80.32 0.64 3.56
CA LEU A 236 -81.03 1.01 4.79
C LEU A 236 -81.71 2.37 4.68
N GLU A 237 -81.04 3.37 4.09
CA GLU A 237 -81.62 4.70 3.84
C GLU A 237 -82.83 4.62 2.91
N ARG A 238 -82.78 3.81 1.84
CA ARG A 238 -83.93 3.60 0.94
C ARG A 238 -85.11 2.94 1.65
N LEU A 239 -84.86 1.94 2.50
CA LEU A 239 -85.89 1.28 3.29
C LEU A 239 -86.51 2.24 4.30
N LYS A 240 -85.68 3.05 4.98
CA LYS A 240 -86.15 4.07 5.92
C LYS A 240 -87.04 5.11 5.22
N ALA A 241 -86.59 5.65 4.08
CA ALA A 241 -87.38 6.61 3.30
C ALA A 241 -88.69 6.01 2.76
N HIS A 242 -88.71 4.72 2.41
CA HIS A 242 -89.96 4.04 2.06
C HIS A 242 -90.90 3.93 3.26
N ASN A 243 -90.40 3.56 4.44
CA ASN A 243 -91.21 3.49 5.65
C ASN A 243 -91.77 4.86 6.05
N GLU A 244 -90.98 5.93 5.98
CA GLU A 244 -91.44 7.31 6.23
C GLU A 244 -92.58 7.70 5.29
N ARG A 245 -92.46 7.43 3.97
CA ARG A 245 -93.57 7.66 3.02
C ARG A 245 -94.81 6.83 3.33
N GLN A 246 -94.65 5.59 3.79
CA GLN A 246 -95.79 4.75 4.18
C GLN A 246 -96.50 5.34 5.41
N GLU A 247 -95.77 5.92 6.36
CA GLU A 247 -96.34 6.65 7.49
C GLU A 247 -97.06 7.93 7.01
N GLU A 248 -96.44 8.76 6.18
CA GLU A 248 -97.06 9.94 5.59
C GLU A 248 -98.36 9.59 4.82
N ILE A 249 -98.38 8.50 4.06
CA ILE A 249 -99.59 8.04 3.35
C ILE A 249 -100.68 7.62 4.34
N LYS A 250 -100.34 6.90 5.41
CA LYS A 250 -101.31 6.51 6.44
C LYS A 250 -101.89 7.73 7.14
N GLU A 251 -101.06 8.68 7.55
CA GLU A 251 -101.49 9.94 8.15
C GLU A 251 -102.41 10.72 7.20
N ASN A 252 -102.03 10.84 5.92
CA ASN A 252 -102.86 11.52 4.92
C ASN A 252 -104.23 10.84 4.72
N ILE A 253 -104.27 9.50 4.71
CA ILE A 253 -105.52 8.74 4.63
C ILE A 253 -106.37 9.00 5.88
N GLU A 254 -105.78 8.94 7.08
CA GLU A 254 -106.48 9.19 8.34
C GLU A 254 -107.07 10.60 8.38
N VAL A 255 -106.28 11.63 8.04
CA VAL A 255 -106.74 13.03 7.94
C VAL A 255 -107.88 13.15 6.93
N THR A 256 -107.76 12.53 5.75
CA THR A 256 -108.82 12.58 4.73
C THR A 256 -110.10 11.89 5.22
N GLU A 257 -109.99 10.77 5.91
CA GLU A 257 -111.13 10.08 6.52
C GLU A 257 -111.80 10.93 7.60
N GLU A 258 -111.03 11.59 8.46
CA GLU A 258 -111.56 12.51 9.48
C GLU A 258 -112.26 13.72 8.85
N VAL A 259 -111.68 14.32 7.81
CA VAL A 259 -112.33 15.41 7.06
C VAL A 259 -113.65 14.93 6.46
N LEU A 260 -113.69 13.76 5.82
CA LEU A 260 -114.93 13.20 5.27
C LEU A 260 -115.97 12.88 6.35
N LYS A 261 -115.57 12.37 7.52
CA LYS A 261 -116.46 12.13 8.66
C LYS A 261 -117.04 13.42 9.21
N THR A 262 -116.22 14.44 9.41
CA THR A 262 -116.66 15.76 9.90
C THR A 262 -117.57 16.46 8.89
N GLU A 263 -117.27 16.41 7.59
CA GLU A 263 -118.16 16.92 6.54
C GLU A 263 -119.51 16.19 6.51
N ARG A 264 -119.52 14.86 6.61
CA ARG A 264 -120.77 14.08 6.71
C ARG A 264 -121.57 14.47 7.94
N SER A 265 -120.92 14.63 9.09
CA SER A 265 -121.56 15.05 10.34
C SER A 265 -122.18 16.44 10.20
N LYS A 266 -121.43 17.43 9.69
CA LYS A 266 -121.93 18.79 9.41
C LYS A 266 -123.12 18.77 8.44
N ARG A 267 -123.09 17.94 7.39
CA ARG A 267 -124.23 17.77 6.46
C ARG A 267 -125.46 17.20 7.16
N LEU A 268 -125.29 16.24 8.08
CA LEU A 268 -126.39 15.68 8.86
C LEU A 268 -126.97 16.72 9.83
N GLU A 269 -126.12 17.45 10.55
CA GLU A 269 -126.51 18.53 11.46
C GLU A 269 -127.25 19.65 10.74
N THR A 270 -126.78 20.05 9.56
CA THR A 270 -127.47 21.05 8.71
C THR A 270 -128.85 20.56 8.28
N LYS A 271 -129.01 19.27 7.97
CA LYS A 271 -130.32 18.69 7.62
C LYS A 271 -131.25 18.61 8.84
N LEU A 272 -130.72 18.26 10.00
CA LEU A 272 -131.48 18.20 11.26
C LEU A 272 -131.97 19.58 11.68
N THR A 273 -131.09 20.58 11.72
CA THR A 273 -131.43 21.97 12.05
C THR A 273 -132.42 22.58 11.06
N ALA A 274 -132.28 22.31 9.76
CA ALA A 274 -133.27 22.72 8.76
C ALA A 274 -134.64 22.04 9.00
N ALA A 275 -134.66 20.76 9.35
CA ALA A 275 -135.89 20.04 9.69
C ALA A 275 -136.53 20.58 10.98
N GLU A 276 -135.75 20.89 12.00
CA GLU A 276 -136.19 21.53 13.25
C GLU A 276 -136.78 22.92 12.99
N LEU A 277 -136.08 23.77 12.24
CA LEU A 277 -136.57 25.09 11.86
C LEU A 277 -137.89 24.99 11.08
N ASN A 278 -138.03 24.00 10.19
CA ASN A 278 -139.28 23.78 9.47
C ASN A 278 -140.42 23.30 10.38
N ARG A 279 -140.14 22.42 11.36
CA ARG A 279 -141.09 22.01 12.39
C ARG A 279 -141.50 23.18 13.28
N GLU A 280 -140.55 24.01 13.70
CA GLU A 280 -140.78 25.23 14.49
C GLU A 280 -141.68 26.20 13.73
N LYS A 281 -141.38 26.46 12.44
CA LYS A 281 -142.23 27.29 11.56
C LYS A 281 -143.63 26.72 11.40
N GLU A 282 -143.78 25.40 11.31
CA GLU A 282 -145.09 24.74 11.23
C GLU A 282 -145.87 24.87 12.56
N ILE A 283 -145.20 24.68 13.70
CA ILE A 283 -145.79 24.89 15.03
C ILE A 283 -146.20 26.36 15.22
N GLN A 284 -145.35 27.31 14.83
CA GLN A 284 -145.66 28.73 14.86
C GLN A 284 -146.88 29.07 13.99
N ARG A 285 -146.93 28.55 12.76
CA ARG A 285 -148.12 28.69 11.89
C ARG A 285 -149.38 28.14 12.56
N LYS A 286 -149.31 26.96 13.18
CA LYS A 286 -150.43 26.38 13.93
C LYS A 286 -150.83 27.21 15.15
N LEU A 287 -149.86 27.73 15.91
CA LEU A 287 -150.10 28.60 17.07
C LEU A 287 -150.71 29.94 16.67
N GLU A 288 -150.32 30.52 15.54
CA GLU A 288 -150.94 31.73 14.99
C GLU A 288 -152.40 31.48 14.60
N VAL A 289 -152.69 30.35 13.95
CA VAL A 289 -154.07 29.94 13.64
C VAL A 289 -154.88 29.79 14.92
N ILE A 290 -154.36 29.13 15.96
CA ILE A 290 -155.03 29.00 17.26
C ILE A 290 -155.24 30.37 17.92
N LYS A 291 -154.22 31.24 17.97
CA LYS A 291 -154.32 32.59 18.53
C LYS A 291 -155.38 33.43 17.80
N LYS A 292 -155.45 33.32 16.48
CA LYS A 292 -156.47 33.99 15.67
C LYS A 292 -157.86 33.43 16.00
N ASN A 293 -158.00 32.12 16.14
CA ASN A 293 -159.26 31.46 16.47
C ASN A 293 -159.74 31.81 17.89
N VAL A 294 -158.83 31.84 18.88
CA VAL A 294 -159.10 32.31 20.24
C VAL A 294 -159.49 33.79 20.23
N ARG A 295 -158.78 34.65 19.48
CA ARG A 295 -159.14 36.06 19.36
C ARG A 295 -160.51 36.25 18.72
N MET A 296 -160.86 35.45 17.72
CA MET A 296 -162.20 35.39 17.14
C MET A 296 -163.21 34.96 18.19
N HIS A 297 -162.99 33.86 18.93
CA HIS A 297 -163.90 33.42 20.00
C HIS A 297 -164.02 34.40 21.15
N VAL A 298 -162.95 35.06 21.59
CA VAL A 298 -163.01 36.11 22.62
C VAL A 298 -163.77 37.32 22.08
N ASN A 299 -163.58 37.72 20.82
CA ASN A 299 -164.38 38.78 20.20
C ASN A 299 -165.84 38.36 20.07
N THR A 300 -166.14 37.13 19.66
CA THR A 300 -167.51 36.61 19.62
C THR A 300 -168.12 36.57 21.01
N PHE A 301 -167.36 36.17 22.03
CA PHE A 301 -167.80 36.14 23.42
C PHE A 301 -167.95 37.54 24.02
N LEU A 302 -167.10 38.50 23.65
CA LEU A 302 -167.26 39.92 23.99
C LEU A 302 -168.50 40.50 23.32
N VAL A 303 -168.74 40.22 22.04
CA VAL A 303 -169.97 40.63 21.34
C VAL A 303 -171.20 39.97 21.97
N TYR A 304 -171.11 38.69 22.34
CA TYR A 304 -172.19 38.00 23.04
C TYR A 304 -172.44 38.57 24.44
N MET A 305 -171.38 38.90 25.19
CA MET A 305 -171.50 39.56 26.49
C MET A 305 -172.01 41.00 26.38
N ILE A 306 -171.59 41.77 25.38
CA ILE A 306 -172.13 43.10 25.10
C ILE A 306 -173.62 42.98 24.72
N CYS A 307 -174.00 42.04 23.86
CA CYS A 307 -175.42 41.78 23.53
C CYS A 307 -176.25 41.28 24.72
N VAL A 308 -175.67 40.51 25.64
CA VAL A 308 -176.35 40.03 26.86
C VAL A 308 -176.49 41.17 27.88
N VAL A 309 -175.51 42.07 27.98
CA VAL A 309 -175.60 43.25 28.86
C VAL A 309 -176.58 44.30 28.29
N GLU A 310 -176.66 44.46 26.96
CA GLU A 310 -177.61 45.38 26.32
C GLU A 310 -179.07 44.86 26.26
N ASN A 311 -179.33 43.58 26.51
CA ASN A 311 -180.71 43.03 26.60
C ASN A 311 -181.25 42.93 28.04
N VAL A 312 -180.61 43.58 29.02
CA VAL A 312 -181.07 43.69 30.43
C VAL A 312 -181.60 45.11 30.74
N GLN A 313 -182.11 45.83 29.73
CA GLN A 313 -182.84 47.09 29.87
C GLN A 313 -184.10 47.07 29.01
#